data_AF-A0A955STN3-F1
#
_entry.id   AF-A0A955STN3-F1
#
_cell.length_a   1.000
_cell.length_b   1.000
_cell.length_c   1.000
_cell.angle_alpha   90.00
_cell.angle_beta   90.00
_cell.angle_gamma   90.00
#
_symmetry.space_group_name_H-M   'P 1'
#
loop_
_entity.id
_entity.type
_entity.pdbx_description
1 polymer ?
#
loop_
_entity_poly.entity_id
_entity_poly.type
_entity_poly.pdbx_seq_one_letter_code
_entity_poly.pdbx_strand_id
1 'polypeptide(L)'
;MVFDPHKPVIAQSDHTILLEVDNPPFKEARDRLALFAELVKSPEHIHTYRVTPLSIWNAAAAGATREEIFGTLEEFSKYDVPSNLLVDIEDYLSRYGKLLLEKSGEELVLRCSDSNLADQLRLNKKISPFLLQEKRKNTFRIDPSNRGELKQRLVKIGFPVKDIAGYVDGDTFRFEMRETTLEGR
;
A
#
# COMPACT_ATOMS: atom_id res chain seq x y z
N MET A 1 25.93 5.27 19.46
CA MET A 1 25.17 4.09 19.06
C MET A 1 24.11 3.91 20.12
N VAL A 2 22.86 4.24 19.80
CA VAL A 2 21.76 4.20 20.76
C VAL A 2 21.27 2.76 20.80
N PHE A 3 21.37 2.13 21.98
CA PHE A 3 20.88 0.79 22.24
C PHE A 3 19.90 0.88 23.41
N ASP A 4 18.69 0.38 23.21
CA ASP A 4 17.68 0.30 24.28
C ASP A 4 17.12 -1.12 24.37
N PRO A 5 17.52 -1.91 25.40
CA PRO A 5 17.09 -3.30 25.52
C PRO A 5 15.60 -3.47 25.81
N HIS A 6 14.88 -2.40 26.20
CA HIS A 6 13.44 -2.46 26.50
C HIS A 6 12.56 -2.32 25.24
N LYS A 7 13.18 -2.02 24.10
CA LYS A 7 12.51 -1.84 22.81
C LYS A 7 12.49 -3.17 22.03
N PRO A 8 11.34 -3.57 21.45
CA PRO A 8 11.16 -4.93 20.94
C PRO A 8 11.52 -5.09 19.46
N VAL A 9 11.80 -3.99 18.73
CA VAL A 9 11.98 -4.02 17.28
C VAL A 9 13.45 -3.96 16.89
N ILE A 10 13.85 -4.76 15.91
CA ILE A 10 15.12 -4.66 15.21
C ILE A 10 14.82 -4.48 13.73
N ALA A 11 15.02 -3.27 13.22
CA ALA A 11 14.88 -2.95 11.81
C ALA A 11 16.19 -3.23 11.07
N GLN A 12 16.12 -3.95 9.95
CA GLN A 12 17.28 -4.36 9.16
C GLN A 12 17.32 -3.63 7.82
N SER A 13 18.51 -3.55 7.22
CA SER A 13 18.72 -2.83 5.96
C SER A 13 18.10 -3.53 4.74
N ASP A 14 17.73 -4.80 4.85
CA ASP A 14 17.05 -5.61 3.82
C ASP A 14 15.52 -5.57 3.92
N HIS A 15 14.98 -4.54 4.59
CA HIS A 15 13.56 -4.33 4.88
C HIS A 15 12.91 -5.37 5.81
N THR A 16 13.71 -6.25 6.41
CA THR A 16 13.24 -7.18 7.44
C THR A 16 13.10 -6.46 8.79
N ILE A 17 12.02 -6.73 9.49
CA ILE A 17 11.78 -6.24 10.86
C ILE A 17 11.58 -7.45 11.77
N LEU A 18 12.43 -7.57 12.78
CA LEU A 18 12.29 -8.58 13.82
C LEU A 18 11.60 -7.95 15.03
N LEU A 19 10.56 -8.61 15.54
CA LEU A 19 9.80 -8.18 16.69
C LEU A 19 9.87 -9.26 17.77
N GLU A 20 10.53 -8.94 18.88
CA GLU A 20 10.68 -9.84 20.03
C GLU A 20 9.39 -9.89 20.86
N VAL A 21 8.90 -11.11 21.13
CA VAL A 21 7.62 -11.36 21.81
C VAL A 21 7.72 -11.12 23.32
N ASP A 22 8.85 -11.44 23.93
CA ASP A 22 9.06 -11.43 25.39
C ASP A 22 9.33 -10.01 25.97
N ASN A 23 8.94 -8.96 25.24
CA ASN A 23 9.11 -7.55 25.66
C ASN A 23 7.77 -6.91 26.03
N PRO A 24 7.69 -6.11 27.12
CA PRO A 24 6.45 -5.43 27.52
C PRO A 24 5.73 -4.64 26.40
N PRO A 25 6.40 -3.82 25.57
CA PRO A 25 5.76 -3.10 24.46
C PRO A 25 5.43 -3.95 23.23
N PHE A 26 5.64 -5.28 23.25
CA PHE A 26 5.43 -6.17 22.10
C PHE A 26 4.08 -5.96 21.41
N LYS A 27 2.99 -5.95 22.19
CA LYS A 27 1.62 -5.88 21.65
C LYS A 27 1.39 -4.57 20.90
N GLU A 28 1.86 -3.46 21.46
CA GLU A 28 1.72 -2.14 20.84
C GLU A 28 2.58 -2.02 19.57
N ALA A 29 3.84 -2.47 19.65
CA ALA A 29 4.74 -2.50 18.50
C ALA A 29 4.17 -3.37 17.37
N ARG A 30 3.60 -4.53 17.70
CA ARG A 30 2.91 -5.42 16.76
C ARG A 30 1.79 -4.72 16.02
N ASP A 31 0.90 -4.07 16.77
CA ASP A 31 -0.30 -3.43 16.22
C ASP A 31 0.07 -2.23 15.34
N ARG A 32 1.12 -1.47 15.70
CA ARG A 32 1.63 -0.35 14.88
C ARG A 32 2.42 -0.80 13.65
N LEU A 33 3.20 -1.87 13.75
CA LEU A 33 3.89 -2.46 12.59
C LEU A 33 2.91 -3.01 11.55
N ALA A 34 1.79 -3.61 12.00
CA ALA A 34 0.77 -4.17 11.11
C ALA A 34 0.12 -3.12 10.18
N LEU A 35 0.26 -1.82 10.49
CA LEU A 35 -0.20 -0.74 9.62
C LEU A 35 0.60 -0.64 8.31
N PHE A 36 1.90 -0.96 8.33
CA PHE A 36 2.80 -0.68 7.21
C PHE A 36 3.80 -1.80 6.85
N ALA A 37 3.82 -2.91 7.60
CA ALA A 37 4.68 -4.05 7.34
C ALA A 37 3.86 -5.35 7.26
N GLU A 38 4.26 -6.26 6.37
CA GLU A 38 3.61 -7.56 6.18
C GLU A 38 4.20 -8.60 7.13
N LEU A 39 3.34 -9.34 7.84
CA LEU A 39 3.79 -10.47 8.66
C LEU A 39 4.26 -11.62 7.75
N VAL A 40 5.51 -12.04 7.91
CA VAL A 40 6.10 -13.17 7.18
C VAL A 40 5.94 -14.47 7.97
N LYS A 41 6.25 -14.44 9.28
CA LYS A 41 6.13 -15.59 10.20
C LYS A 41 6.05 -15.13 11.65
N SER A 42 5.38 -15.93 12.49
CA SER A 42 5.16 -15.66 13.91
C SER A 42 5.48 -16.88 14.80
N PRO A 43 6.75 -17.32 14.87
CA PRO A 43 7.17 -18.29 15.87
C PRO A 43 7.15 -17.68 17.28
N GLU A 44 7.30 -18.53 18.30
CA GLU A 44 7.08 -18.21 19.72
C GLU A 44 7.80 -16.97 20.24
N HIS A 45 9.07 -16.75 19.88
CA HIS A 45 9.90 -15.68 20.47
C HIS A 45 10.13 -14.46 19.58
N ILE A 46 10.10 -14.62 18.25
CA ILE A 46 10.46 -13.55 17.31
C ILE A 46 9.54 -13.58 16.10
N HIS A 47 8.68 -12.58 15.96
CA HIS A 47 7.91 -12.38 14.75
C HIS A 47 8.78 -11.70 13.69
N THR A 48 8.63 -12.10 12.44
CA THR A 48 9.32 -11.48 11.30
C THR A 48 8.30 -10.77 10.43
N TYR A 49 8.51 -9.48 10.24
CA TYR A 49 7.77 -8.66 9.29
C TYR A 49 8.69 -8.23 8.15
N ARG A 50 8.09 -7.81 7.05
CA ARG A 50 8.81 -7.19 5.93
C ARG A 50 8.08 -5.94 5.46
N VAL A 51 8.84 -4.86 5.29
CA VAL A 51 8.37 -3.67 4.59
C VAL A 51 8.45 -3.92 3.09
N THR A 52 7.34 -3.73 2.37
CA THR A 52 7.28 -3.85 0.92
C THR A 52 6.71 -2.55 0.34
N PRO A 53 6.92 -2.26 -0.97
CA PRO A 53 6.22 -1.15 -1.60
C PRO A 53 4.70 -1.24 -1.42
N LEU A 54 4.14 -2.46 -1.55
CA LEU A 54 2.71 -2.70 -1.40
C LEU A 54 2.22 -2.42 0.03
N SER A 55 2.95 -2.85 1.05
CA SER A 55 2.59 -2.62 2.45
C SER A 55 2.57 -1.12 2.78
N ILE A 56 3.55 -0.36 2.29
CA ILE A 56 3.60 1.11 2.46
C ILE A 56 2.47 1.80 1.69
N TRP A 57 2.16 1.39 0.46
CA TRP A 57 1.06 1.97 -0.30
C TRP A 57 -0.30 1.67 0.31
N ASN A 58 -0.49 0.46 0.87
CA ASN A 58 -1.68 0.11 1.61
C ASN A 58 -1.82 0.96 2.87
N ALA A 59 -0.72 1.19 3.60
CA ALA A 59 -0.68 2.09 4.76
C ALA A 59 -1.11 3.51 4.35
N ALA A 60 -0.50 4.06 3.30
CA ALA A 60 -0.84 5.39 2.79
C ALA A 60 -2.30 5.49 2.31
N ALA A 61 -2.83 4.41 1.72
CA ALA A 61 -4.24 4.34 1.34
C ALA A 61 -5.19 4.30 2.53
N ALA A 62 -4.76 3.69 3.65
CA ALA A 62 -5.47 3.70 4.92
C ALA A 62 -5.30 5.02 5.71
N GLY A 63 -4.49 5.96 5.20
CA GLY A 63 -4.28 7.28 5.80
C GLY A 63 -3.05 7.37 6.72
N ALA A 64 -2.23 6.32 6.80
CA ALA A 64 -1.02 6.35 7.59
C ALA A 64 -0.04 7.42 7.05
N THR A 65 0.52 8.22 7.95
CA THR A 65 1.46 9.29 7.59
C THR A 65 2.91 8.83 7.67
N ARG A 66 3.81 9.61 7.06
CA ARG A 66 5.25 9.41 7.19
C ARG A 66 5.66 9.46 8.67
N GLU A 67 5.12 10.44 9.40
CA GLU A 67 5.44 10.69 10.80
C GLU A 67 5.02 9.51 11.68
N GLU A 68 3.87 8.89 11.40
CA GLU A 68 3.41 7.70 12.12
C GLU A 68 4.32 6.50 11.87
N ILE A 69 4.72 6.26 10.62
CA ILE A 69 5.59 5.14 10.25
C ILE A 69 6.99 5.33 10.86
N PHE A 70 7.59 6.51 10.67
CA PHE A 70 8.95 6.81 11.14
C PHE A 70 8.97 6.86 12.67
N GLY A 71 7.97 7.50 13.29
CA GLY A 71 7.82 7.54 14.73
C GLY A 71 7.67 6.14 15.33
N THR A 72 6.93 5.23 14.67
CA THR A 72 6.86 3.82 15.12
C THR A 72 8.23 3.15 15.10
N LEU A 73 9.01 3.33 14.02
CA LEU A 73 10.34 2.73 13.94
C LEU A 73 11.29 3.34 14.98
N GLU A 74 11.31 4.64 15.17
CA GLU A 74 12.17 5.31 16.17
C GLU A 74 11.79 4.94 17.61
N GLU A 75 10.49 4.85 17.88
CA GLU A 75 9.95 4.57 19.21
C GLU A 75 10.25 3.14 19.65
N PHE A 76 10.06 2.14 18.77
CA PHE A 76 10.20 0.73 19.14
C PHE A 76 11.53 0.09 18.72
N SER A 77 12.40 0.75 17.95
CA SER A 77 13.66 0.13 17.53
C SER A 77 14.72 0.14 18.62
N LYS A 78 15.22 -1.05 18.93
CA LYS A 78 16.34 -1.34 19.85
C LYS A 78 17.66 -0.73 19.40
N TYR A 79 17.82 -0.52 18.10
CA TYR A 79 18.98 0.10 17.46
C TYR A 79 18.54 1.23 16.55
N ASP A 80 19.49 2.07 16.13
CA ASP A 80 19.27 3.07 15.10
C ASP A 80 18.71 2.43 13.82
N VAL A 81 17.63 3.00 13.29
CA VAL A 81 16.98 2.50 12.07
C VAL A 81 17.91 2.72 10.87
N PRO A 82 18.14 1.71 10.02
CA PRO A 82 18.99 1.86 8.84
C PRO A 82 18.50 2.98 7.93
N SER A 83 19.39 3.90 7.56
CA SER A 83 19.03 5.07 6.75
C SER A 83 18.46 4.70 5.38
N ASN A 84 18.93 3.60 4.78
CA ASN A 84 18.43 3.11 3.51
C ASN A 84 16.97 2.65 3.59
N LEU A 85 16.57 1.99 4.69
CA LEU A 85 15.17 1.62 4.94
C LEU A 85 14.28 2.86 4.99
N LEU A 86 14.71 3.92 5.69
CA LEU A 86 13.96 5.18 5.77
C LEU A 86 13.83 5.87 4.41
N VAL A 87 14.91 5.90 3.62
CA VAL A 87 14.91 6.45 2.25
C VAL A 87 13.97 5.68 1.34
N ASP A 88 13.97 4.35 1.42
CA ASP A 88 13.10 3.51 0.60
C ASP A 88 11.62 3.67 0.97
N ILE A 89 11.28 3.73 2.27
CA ILE A 89 9.91 4.01 2.72
C ILE A 89 9.45 5.37 2.19
N GLU A 90 10.31 6.39 2.27
CA GLU A 90 10.00 7.72 1.76
C GLU A 90 9.74 7.73 0.25
N ASP A 91 10.58 7.06 -0.53
CA ASP A 91 10.38 6.90 -1.97
C ASP A 91 9.04 6.19 -2.24
N TYR A 92 8.71 5.11 -1.53
CA TYR A 92 7.44 4.40 -1.70
C TYR A 92 6.23 5.29 -1.38
N LEU A 93 6.27 6.04 -0.27
CA LEU A 93 5.22 7.00 0.09
C LEU A 93 5.05 8.08 -0.98
N SER A 94 6.15 8.61 -1.52
CA SER A 94 6.13 9.68 -2.53
C SER A 94 5.44 9.26 -3.85
N ARG A 95 5.37 7.96 -4.13
CA ARG A 95 4.72 7.42 -5.34
C ARG A 95 3.22 7.28 -5.19
N TYR A 96 2.72 7.12 -3.97
CA TYR A 96 1.29 7.02 -3.73
C TYR A 96 0.59 8.36 -4.03
N GLY A 97 -0.59 8.30 -4.65
CA GLY A 97 -1.37 9.49 -5.01
C GLY A 97 -0.89 10.25 -6.25
N LYS A 98 0.25 9.88 -6.86
CA LYS A 98 0.66 10.46 -8.16
C LYS A 98 -0.30 10.14 -9.30
N LEU A 99 -0.96 8.99 -9.22
CA LEU A 99 -1.93 8.50 -10.18
C LEU A 99 -3.30 8.38 -9.53
N LEU A 100 -4.30 9.02 -10.15
CA LEU A 100 -5.68 9.01 -9.70
C LEU A 100 -6.57 8.49 -10.82
N LEU A 101 -7.36 7.45 -10.52
CA LEU A 101 -8.38 6.92 -11.42
C LEU A 101 -9.74 7.37 -10.91
N GLU A 102 -10.45 8.18 -11.71
CA GLU A 102 -11.71 8.81 -11.32
C GLU A 102 -12.70 8.82 -12.49
N LYS A 103 -13.99 9.01 -12.17
CA LYS A 103 -15.02 9.28 -13.18
C LYS A 103 -15.01 10.77 -13.53
N SER A 104 -15.04 11.07 -14.82
CA SER A 104 -15.19 12.42 -15.35
C SER A 104 -16.40 12.43 -16.29
N GLY A 105 -17.59 12.69 -15.73
CA GLY A 105 -18.86 12.43 -16.42
C GLY A 105 -19.10 10.92 -16.54
N GLU A 106 -19.36 10.44 -17.76
CA GLU A 106 -19.53 9.00 -18.06
C GLU A 106 -18.20 8.28 -18.35
N GLU A 107 -17.09 9.02 -18.49
CA GLU A 107 -15.79 8.46 -18.84
C GLU A 107 -14.95 8.13 -17.59
N LEU A 108 -14.16 7.06 -17.68
CA LEU A 108 -13.11 6.76 -16.72
C LEU A 108 -11.81 7.44 -17.16
N VAL A 109 -11.17 8.18 -16.26
CA VAL A 109 -9.93 8.91 -16.56
C VAL A 109 -8.82 8.61 -15.55
N LEU A 110 -7.60 8.45 -16.05
CA LEU A 110 -6.37 8.41 -15.27
C LEU A 110 -5.73 9.80 -15.29
N ARG A 111 -5.69 10.45 -14.14
CA ARG A 111 -5.01 11.72 -13.92
C ARG A 111 -3.64 11.47 -13.28
N CYS A 112 -2.61 12.09 -13.84
CA CYS A 112 -1.25 12.06 -13.30
C CYS A 112 -0.84 13.46 -12.84
N SER A 113 -0.43 13.61 -11.59
CA SER A 113 0.00 14.91 -11.04
C SER A 113 1.41 15.30 -11.50
N ASP A 114 2.23 14.34 -11.89
CA ASP A 114 3.61 14.52 -12.30
C ASP A 114 3.74 14.40 -13.83
N SER A 115 4.29 15.43 -14.49
CA SER A 115 4.39 15.45 -15.97
C SER A 115 5.44 14.46 -16.49
N ASN A 116 6.54 14.27 -15.76
CA ASN A 116 7.59 13.33 -16.16
C ASN A 116 7.06 11.90 -16.06
N LEU A 117 6.30 11.59 -15.01
CA LEU A 117 5.62 10.30 -14.89
C LEU A 117 4.62 10.10 -16.03
N ALA A 118 3.82 11.11 -16.37
CA ALA A 118 2.88 11.02 -17.48
C ALA A 118 3.58 10.66 -18.81
N ASP A 119 4.72 11.29 -19.10
CA ASP A 119 5.54 10.98 -20.28
C ASP A 119 6.10 9.55 -20.23
N GLN A 120 6.58 9.11 -19.05
CA GLN A 120 7.03 7.72 -18.86
C GLN A 120 5.91 6.72 -19.11
N LEU A 121 4.68 6.99 -18.65
CA LEU A 121 3.53 6.12 -18.88
C LEU A 121 3.16 6.04 -20.37
N ARG A 122 3.24 7.16 -21.11
CA ARG A 122 3.01 7.20 -22.56
C ARG A 122 4.03 6.37 -23.34
N LEU A 123 5.28 6.36 -22.91
CA LEU A 123 6.37 5.63 -23.57
C LEU A 123 6.44 4.16 -23.17
N ASN A 124 5.89 3.79 -22.01
CA ASN A 124 5.93 2.42 -21.53
C ASN A 124 4.98 1.52 -22.33
N LYS A 125 5.53 0.63 -23.15
CA LYS A 125 4.79 -0.32 -24.00
C LYS A 125 3.78 -1.19 -23.24
N LYS A 126 3.93 -1.39 -21.93
CA LYS A 126 2.98 -2.13 -21.11
C LYS A 126 1.80 -1.27 -20.65
N ILE A 127 1.91 0.06 -20.61
CA ILE A 127 0.86 0.97 -20.13
C ILE A 127 0.19 1.73 -21.27
N SER A 128 0.96 2.16 -22.27
CA SER A 128 0.46 2.99 -23.36
C SER A 128 -0.78 2.44 -24.08
N PRO A 129 -1.00 1.11 -24.25
CA PRO A 129 -2.22 0.60 -24.86
C PRO A 129 -3.51 0.91 -24.09
N PHE A 130 -3.41 1.21 -22.78
CA PHE A 130 -4.58 1.57 -21.96
C PHE A 130 -4.90 3.07 -22.01
N LEU A 131 -3.98 3.90 -22.50
CA LEU A 131 -4.11 5.36 -22.54
C LEU A 131 -4.73 5.76 -23.88
N LEU A 132 -6.07 5.83 -23.94
CA LEU A 132 -6.80 5.97 -25.21
C LEU A 132 -6.69 7.36 -25.83
N GLN A 133 -7.07 8.39 -25.06
CA GLN A 133 -7.08 9.78 -25.52
C GLN A 133 -6.61 10.67 -24.38
N GLU A 134 -5.68 11.57 -24.66
CA GLU A 134 -5.36 12.65 -23.73
C GLU A 134 -6.42 13.76 -23.83
N LYS A 135 -7.22 13.91 -22.78
CA LYS A 135 -8.31 14.90 -22.74
C LYS A 135 -7.80 16.28 -22.33
N ARG A 136 -6.84 16.29 -21.41
CA ARG A 136 -6.17 17.45 -20.83
C ARG A 136 -4.74 17.03 -20.48
N LYS A 137 -3.87 18.00 -20.21
CA LYS A 137 -2.48 17.74 -19.79
C LYS A 137 -2.46 16.67 -18.68
N ASN A 138 -1.77 15.56 -18.94
CA ASN A 138 -1.57 14.44 -18.02
C ASN A 138 -2.87 13.75 -17.57
N THR A 139 -3.93 13.83 -18.37
CA THR A 139 -5.22 13.17 -18.10
C THR A 139 -5.63 12.31 -19.29
N PHE A 140 -5.69 11.01 -19.08
CA PHE A 140 -5.93 10.02 -20.13
C PHE A 140 -7.27 9.33 -19.93
N ARG A 141 -8.05 9.21 -21.00
CA ARG A 141 -9.23 8.34 -21.00
C ARG A 141 -8.80 6.88 -20.96
N ILE A 142 -9.45 6.11 -20.09
CA ILE A 142 -9.24 4.67 -19.90
C ILE A 142 -10.53 3.93 -20.25
N ASP A 143 -10.42 2.74 -20.83
CA ASP A 143 -11.55 1.83 -20.97
C ASP A 143 -11.89 1.20 -19.60
N PRO A 144 -13.13 1.33 -19.09
CA PRO A 144 -13.55 0.72 -17.82
C PRO A 144 -13.29 -0.78 -17.72
N SER A 145 -13.40 -1.53 -18.83
CA SER A 145 -13.15 -2.98 -18.87
C SER A 145 -11.70 -3.33 -18.53
N ASN A 146 -10.77 -2.41 -18.79
CA ASN A 146 -9.34 -2.58 -18.54
C ASN A 146 -8.88 -2.03 -17.18
N ARG A 147 -9.78 -1.48 -16.35
CA ARG A 147 -9.44 -0.88 -15.03
C ARG A 147 -8.59 -1.81 -14.18
N GLY A 148 -9.00 -3.07 -14.03
CA GLY A 148 -8.28 -4.06 -13.20
C GLY A 148 -6.86 -4.35 -13.72
N GLU A 149 -6.73 -4.56 -15.02
CA GLU A 149 -5.43 -4.86 -15.65
C GLU A 149 -4.49 -3.65 -15.60
N LEU A 150 -4.99 -2.45 -15.87
CA LEU A 150 -4.23 -1.21 -15.76
C LEU A 150 -3.69 -1.06 -14.33
N LYS A 151 -4.52 -1.26 -13.30
CA LYS A 151 -4.09 -1.21 -11.89
C LYS A 151 -2.92 -2.16 -11.62
N GLN A 152 -3.05 -3.41 -12.04
CA GLN A 152 -1.99 -4.40 -11.84
C GLN A 152 -0.69 -4.01 -12.53
N ARG A 153 -0.76 -3.49 -13.76
CA ARG A 153 0.44 -3.09 -14.52
C ARG A 153 1.08 -1.83 -13.91
N LEU A 154 0.29 -0.86 -13.44
CA LEU A 154 0.77 0.34 -12.75
C LEU A 154 1.51 -0.01 -11.45
N VAL A 155 0.95 -0.91 -10.63
CA VAL A 155 1.62 -1.44 -9.43
C VAL A 155 2.94 -2.12 -9.78
N LYS A 156 2.98 -2.95 -10.84
CA LYS A 156 4.20 -3.64 -11.30
C LYS A 156 5.32 -2.71 -11.76
N ILE A 157 4.99 -1.51 -12.25
CA ILE A 157 6.00 -0.51 -12.63
C ILE A 157 6.35 0.44 -11.47
N GLY A 158 5.83 0.18 -10.27
CA GLY A 158 6.18 0.92 -9.06
C GLY A 158 5.28 2.11 -8.75
N PHE A 159 4.16 2.32 -9.46
CA PHE A 159 3.27 3.46 -9.26
C PHE A 159 1.85 2.98 -8.97
N PRO A 160 1.44 2.88 -7.70
CA PRO A 160 0.08 2.49 -7.36
C PRO A 160 -0.89 3.59 -7.82
N VAL A 161 -2.07 3.18 -8.28
CA VAL A 161 -3.13 4.13 -8.65
C VAL A 161 -4.17 4.20 -7.54
N LYS A 162 -4.46 5.43 -7.09
CA LYS A 162 -5.57 5.70 -6.19
C LYS A 162 -6.86 5.66 -6.99
N ASP A 163 -7.75 4.75 -6.65
CA ASP A 163 -8.93 4.46 -7.46
C ASP A 163 -10.20 4.91 -6.75
N ILE A 164 -10.76 6.04 -7.19
CA ILE A 164 -11.95 6.69 -6.64
C ILE A 164 -13.12 6.70 -7.62
N ALA A 165 -13.04 5.94 -8.71
CA ALA A 165 -14.08 5.88 -9.74
C ALA A 165 -15.41 5.25 -9.27
N GLY A 166 -15.50 4.87 -7.99
CA GLY A 166 -16.65 4.19 -7.41
C GLY A 166 -16.79 2.74 -7.87
N TYR A 167 -17.88 2.13 -7.42
CA TYR A 167 -18.32 0.82 -7.87
C TYR A 167 -19.42 0.99 -8.92
N VAL A 168 -19.57 -0.02 -9.78
CA VAL A 168 -20.77 -0.20 -10.60
C VAL A 168 -21.67 -1.12 -9.78
N ASP A 169 -22.97 -0.86 -9.72
CA ASP A 169 -23.90 -1.79 -9.10
C ASP A 169 -23.79 -3.15 -9.82
N GLY A 170 -23.49 -4.18 -9.04
CA GLY A 170 -23.43 -5.55 -9.56
C GLY A 170 -24.83 -6.11 -9.77
N ASP A 171 -24.91 -7.25 -10.45
CA ASP A 171 -26.16 -7.99 -10.57
C ASP A 171 -26.67 -8.36 -9.17
N THR A 172 -27.95 -8.07 -8.91
CA THR A 172 -28.56 -8.41 -7.62
C THR A 172 -28.66 -9.93 -7.49
N PHE A 173 -27.89 -10.51 -6.57
CA PHE A 173 -28.03 -11.91 -6.21
C PHE A 173 -29.06 -12.03 -5.09
N ARG A 174 -30.23 -12.60 -5.38
CA ARG A 174 -31.26 -12.86 -4.37
C ARG A 174 -30.85 -14.08 -3.55
N PHE A 175 -30.56 -13.87 -2.28
CA PHE A 175 -30.44 -14.92 -1.29
C PHE A 175 -31.21 -14.51 -0.03
N GLU A 176 -31.73 -15.50 0.67
CA GLU A 176 -32.41 -15.32 1.95
C GLU A 176 -31.63 -16.10 3.00
N MET A 177 -31.44 -15.47 4.16
CA MET A 177 -30.93 -16.18 5.33
C MET A 177 -31.99 -17.18 5.76
N ARG A 178 -31.58 -18.42 6.04
CA ARG A 178 -32.49 -19.38 6.67
C ARG A 178 -32.80 -18.89 8.09
N GLU A 179 -34.06 -18.98 8.51
CA GLU A 179 -34.46 -18.69 9.88
C GLU A 179 -33.80 -19.65 10.89
N THR A 180 -33.34 -20.80 10.41
CA THR A 180 -32.68 -21.81 11.24
C THR A 180 -31.51 -22.40 10.45
N THR A 181 -30.36 -22.52 11.13
CA THR A 181 -29.18 -23.19 10.61
C THR A 181 -29.46 -24.68 10.34
N LEU A 182 -28.56 -25.33 9.60
CA LEU A 182 -28.63 -26.79 9.37
C LEU A 182 -28.56 -27.61 10.67
N GLU A 183 -28.01 -27.02 11.74
CA GLU A 183 -27.91 -27.62 13.08
C GLU A 183 -29.10 -27.29 13.98
N GLY A 184 -30.14 -26.63 13.47
CA GLY A 184 -31.36 -26.36 14.23
C GLY A 184 -31.29 -25.16 15.18
N ARG A 185 -30.24 -24.33 15.09
CA ARG A 185 -30.07 -23.09 15.87
C ARG A 185 -30.32 -21.84 15.04
#